data_AF-A0A7Y3CII6-F1
#
_entry.id   AF-A0A7Y3CII6-F1
#
_cell.length_a   1.000
_cell.length_b   1.000
_cell.length_c   1.000
_cell.angle_alpha   90.00
_cell.angle_beta   90.00
_cell.angle_gamma   90.00
#
_symmetry.space_group_name_H-M   'P 1'
#
loop_
_entity.id
_entity.type
_entity.pdbx_description
1 polymer ?
#
loop_
_entity_poly.entity_id
_entity_poly.type
_entity_poly.pdbx_seq_one_letter_code
_entity_poly.pdbx_strand_id
1 'polypeptide(L)'
;MNAFMNSILRVDLFTGSITKEQIPEHWMRKYLGGAGIASKYLFDEVPPDIDPLGPDNKLIFMTGPLTGTASASASRYSVVAKSPLTGIWGQGNSGGSFGPALKRAGYDGVIIEGRSDKPVFLNISGGHAELRPADDLWGKTVPETENLLKEQAASRVTIASIGPGGENLVRYAAIMNNKHRAVGRTGLGAVMGSKKIKAIVCSGNKKFEIADPQKFKAVSKRQIDLLDESMLKVGFEAFGTNMVADMVNARGGYPTLNWQKGVFENIEEVNGMALNEKVLERGVSCFACPIACGRGTKIKDGKWAGHEGEGPEYESANMLGAACGISDMNAITMANYLCNEYGIDTISAGSTIAFALECYDKGILTKEMTEGIELKFGDPDIVIDLVKKIAAREGIGDLLAEGSRIVAQKIGQGAEHFAMNVKGMELPAYDPRAAKICGLAYVTANRGGDHITAFIEGPTFVDSPFLGVDDSKIKDPFVADPKETKIVMDLEN
;
A
#
# COMPACT_ATOMS: atom_id res chain seq x y z
N MET A 1 -2.23 24.56 17.33
CA MET A 1 -2.96 24.43 16.05
C MET A 1 -4.00 23.34 16.20
N ASN A 2 -5.25 23.58 15.79
CA ASN A 2 -6.35 22.61 15.92
C ASN A 2 -6.17 21.41 14.99
N ALA A 3 -6.76 20.28 15.34
CA ALA A 3 -6.71 18.99 14.65
C ALA A 3 -5.36 18.26 14.68
N PHE A 4 -4.36 18.77 15.41
CA PHE A 4 -3.08 18.11 15.66
C PHE A 4 -2.94 17.75 17.14
N MET A 5 -2.16 16.71 17.44
CA MET A 5 -1.63 16.50 18.78
C MET A 5 -0.46 17.44 19.11
N ASN A 6 0.17 18.01 18.06
CA ASN A 6 1.39 18.81 18.10
C ASN A 6 2.55 18.10 18.81
N SER A 7 2.68 16.80 18.58
CA SER A 7 3.76 15.99 19.14
C SER A 7 4.07 14.86 18.19
N ILE A 8 5.35 14.71 17.88
CA ILE A 8 5.89 13.54 17.18
C ILE A 8 6.90 12.84 18.08
N LEU A 9 7.07 11.53 17.89
CA LEU A 9 8.13 10.78 18.55
C LEU A 9 9.34 10.68 17.63
N ARG A 10 10.53 10.95 18.15
CA ARG A 10 11.79 10.53 17.53
C ARG A 10 12.32 9.31 18.26
N VAL A 11 12.64 8.28 17.50
CA VAL A 11 13.12 6.99 18.01
C VAL A 11 14.47 6.71 17.35
N ASP A 12 15.53 6.85 18.13
CA ASP A 12 16.88 6.45 17.73
C ASP A 12 17.12 5.02 18.21
N LEU A 13 17.21 4.09 17.26
CA LEU A 13 17.38 2.67 17.56
C LEU A 13 18.80 2.27 17.93
N PHE A 14 19.80 3.13 17.64
CA PHE A 14 21.18 2.88 18.04
C PHE A 14 21.36 3.15 19.53
N THR A 15 20.81 4.27 20.02
CA THR A 15 20.88 4.64 21.44
C THR A 15 19.73 4.09 22.28
N GLY A 16 18.64 3.67 21.65
CA GLY A 16 17.38 3.34 22.30
C GLY A 16 16.61 4.56 22.82
N SER A 17 17.04 5.78 22.46
CA SER A 17 16.44 7.03 22.91
C SER A 17 15.11 7.30 22.24
N ILE A 18 14.12 7.73 23.03
CA ILE A 18 12.82 8.18 22.55
C ILE A 18 12.56 9.59 23.06
N THR A 19 12.46 10.54 22.14
CA THR A 19 12.22 11.95 22.47
C THR A 19 10.94 12.46 21.79
N LYS A 20 10.41 13.56 22.33
CA LYS A 20 9.25 14.24 21.76
C LYS A 20 9.70 15.51 21.07
N GLU A 21 9.19 15.74 19.87
CA GLU A 21 9.37 16.98 19.13
C GLU A 21 8.01 17.60 18.80
N GLN A 22 7.93 18.92 18.83
CA GLN A 22 6.77 19.66 18.33
C GLN A 22 6.98 19.99 16.86
N ILE A 23 5.93 19.87 16.07
CA ILE A 23 6.00 20.23 14.65
C ILE A 23 5.95 21.77 14.55
N PRO A 24 6.86 22.41 13.80
CA PRO A 24 6.80 23.85 13.60
C PRO A 24 5.45 24.28 12.99
N GLU A 25 4.80 25.28 13.59
CA GLU A 25 3.45 25.69 13.16
C GLU A 25 3.39 26.08 11.68
N HIS A 26 4.42 26.77 11.18
CA HIS A 26 4.50 27.15 9.77
C HIS A 26 4.58 25.94 8.82
N TRP A 27 5.10 24.79 9.28
CA TRP A 27 5.05 23.53 8.51
C TRP A 27 3.65 22.93 8.48
N MET A 28 2.92 22.97 9.60
CA MET A 28 1.54 22.50 9.62
C MET A 28 0.66 23.28 8.64
N ARG A 29 0.85 24.60 8.53
CA ARG A 29 0.12 25.44 7.56
C ARG A 29 0.55 25.18 6.12
N LYS A 30 1.85 25.03 5.88
CA LYS A 30 2.42 24.90 4.53
C LYS A 30 2.25 23.49 3.94
N TYR A 31 2.35 22.46 4.77
CA TYR A 31 2.43 21.06 4.35
C TYR A 31 1.27 20.20 4.85
N LEU A 32 0.32 20.78 5.60
CA LEU A 32 -0.93 20.20 6.12
C LEU A 32 -0.81 19.03 7.10
N GLY A 33 0.08 18.05 6.87
CA GLY A 33 0.18 16.81 7.64
C GLY A 33 0.53 15.62 6.74
N GLY A 34 0.44 14.41 7.29
CA GLY A 34 0.62 13.17 6.54
C GLY A 34 1.92 13.16 5.72
N ALA A 35 1.79 12.82 4.43
CA ALA A 35 2.92 12.77 3.52
C ALA A 35 3.65 14.12 3.36
N GLY A 36 2.97 15.27 3.47
CA GLY A 36 3.59 16.58 3.29
C GLY A 36 4.65 16.87 4.37
N ILE A 37 4.25 16.77 5.65
CA ILE A 37 5.17 16.98 6.78
C ILE A 37 6.23 15.87 6.83
N ALA A 38 5.84 14.61 6.60
CA ALA A 38 6.79 13.50 6.57
C ALA A 38 7.87 13.69 5.49
N SER A 39 7.49 14.18 4.30
CA SER A 39 8.44 14.44 3.21
C SER A 39 9.34 15.63 3.51
N LYS A 40 8.87 16.63 4.26
CA LYS A 40 9.72 17.75 4.70
C LYS A 40 10.85 17.26 5.62
N TYR A 41 10.52 16.43 6.61
CA TYR A 41 11.52 15.81 7.46
C TYR A 41 12.50 14.95 6.66
N LEU A 42 12.00 14.12 5.73
CA LEU A 42 12.87 13.31 4.86
C LEU A 42 13.82 14.19 4.04
N PHE A 43 13.29 15.23 3.40
CA PHE A 43 14.05 16.12 2.51
C PHE A 43 15.15 16.88 3.25
N ASP A 44 14.89 17.33 4.47
CA ASP A 44 15.88 18.07 5.26
C ASP A 44 16.95 17.17 5.89
N GLU A 45 16.57 15.96 6.30
CA GLU A 45 17.38 15.16 7.22
C GLU A 45 18.00 13.91 6.59
N VAL A 46 17.59 13.51 5.39
CA VAL A 46 18.11 12.32 4.71
C VAL A 46 18.88 12.72 3.46
N PRO A 47 20.22 12.55 3.45
CA PRO A 47 21.03 12.86 2.27
C PRO A 47 20.63 12.00 1.06
N PRO A 48 20.76 12.52 -0.17
CA PRO A 48 20.32 11.81 -1.37
C PRO A 48 21.10 10.53 -1.66
N ASP A 49 22.35 10.41 -1.21
CA ASP A 49 23.26 9.32 -1.61
C ASP A 49 23.33 8.16 -0.59
N ILE A 50 22.51 8.18 0.46
CA ILE A 50 22.50 7.11 1.47
C ILE A 50 22.03 5.76 0.88
N ASP A 51 22.43 4.66 1.51
CA ASP A 51 21.79 3.36 1.27
C ASP A 51 20.35 3.37 1.81
N PRO A 52 19.31 3.13 0.99
CA PRO A 52 17.93 3.05 1.46
C PRO A 52 17.68 1.99 2.55
N LEU A 53 18.49 0.94 2.64
CA LEU A 53 18.40 -0.05 3.73
C LEU A 53 19.38 0.23 4.87
N GLY A 54 20.16 1.31 4.78
CA GLY A 54 21.15 1.72 5.77
C GLY A 54 20.55 2.38 7.02
N PRO A 55 21.36 2.54 8.08
CA PRO A 55 20.93 3.19 9.32
C PRO A 55 20.54 4.66 9.13
N ASP A 56 21.14 5.35 8.16
CA ASP A 56 20.94 6.78 7.89
C ASP A 56 19.58 7.09 7.23
N ASN A 57 18.90 6.08 6.66
CA ASN A 57 17.54 6.30 6.15
C ASN A 57 16.58 6.53 7.31
N LYS A 58 15.55 7.36 7.12
CA LYS A 58 14.50 7.58 8.12
C LYS A 58 13.23 6.89 7.67
N LEU A 59 12.54 6.24 8.61
CA LEU A 59 11.20 5.69 8.39
C LEU A 59 10.20 6.53 9.18
N ILE A 60 9.36 7.28 8.46
CA ILE A 60 8.51 8.32 9.05
C ILE A 60 7.05 7.94 8.89
N PHE A 61 6.37 7.65 9.99
CA PHE A 61 4.92 7.48 10.06
C PHE A 61 4.30 8.84 10.40
N MET A 62 3.30 9.27 9.64
CA MET A 62 2.65 10.56 9.87
C MET A 62 1.16 10.52 9.55
N THR A 63 0.35 11.06 10.45
CA THR A 63 -1.09 11.21 10.30
C THR A 63 -1.44 12.57 9.69
N GLY A 64 -2.64 12.67 9.09
CA GLY A 64 -3.18 13.94 8.61
C GLY A 64 -4.00 14.65 9.68
N PRO A 65 -4.35 15.94 9.50
CA PRO A 65 -5.14 16.69 10.46
C PRO A 65 -6.54 16.08 10.65
N LEU A 66 -7.15 15.53 9.60
CA LEU A 66 -8.45 14.88 9.69
C LEU A 66 -8.40 13.47 10.29
N THR A 67 -7.23 12.81 10.35
CA THR A 67 -7.12 11.44 10.85
C THR A 67 -7.66 11.34 12.28
N GLY A 68 -8.56 10.37 12.52
CA GLY A 68 -9.19 10.12 13.82
C GLY A 68 -10.39 11.01 14.17
N THR A 69 -10.80 11.91 13.26
CA THR A 69 -12.02 12.72 13.40
C THR A 69 -13.28 11.99 12.92
N ALA A 70 -14.42 12.69 12.93
CA ALA A 70 -15.70 12.21 12.40
C ALA A 70 -15.91 12.49 10.89
N SER A 71 -14.92 13.09 10.19
CA SER A 71 -15.00 13.25 8.74
C SER A 71 -15.01 11.88 8.05
N ALA A 72 -15.70 11.79 6.91
CA ALA A 72 -15.82 10.55 6.17
C ALA A 72 -14.43 10.01 5.78
N SER A 73 -14.19 8.72 6.04
CA SER A 73 -12.94 8.03 5.68
C SER A 73 -11.67 8.57 6.38
N ALA A 74 -11.81 9.26 7.52
CA ALA A 74 -10.75 9.84 8.34
C ALA A 74 -9.80 8.83 9.04
N SER A 75 -9.40 7.76 8.35
CA SER A 75 -8.55 6.69 8.86
C SER A 75 -7.10 6.72 8.36
N ARG A 76 -6.83 7.49 7.30
CA ARG A 76 -5.58 7.37 6.56
C ARG A 76 -4.36 7.88 7.35
N TYR A 77 -3.22 7.23 7.13
CA TYR A 77 -1.89 7.68 7.51
C TYR A 77 -0.90 7.41 6.37
N SER A 78 0.22 8.11 6.38
CA SER A 78 1.30 7.92 5.39
C SER A 78 2.57 7.44 6.07
N VAL A 79 3.35 6.65 5.34
CA VAL A 79 4.72 6.29 5.70
C VAL A 79 5.64 6.77 4.59
N VAL A 80 6.75 7.39 4.95
CA VAL A 80 7.72 7.99 4.01
C VAL A 80 9.13 7.57 4.39
N ALA A 81 9.93 7.20 3.39
CA ALA A 81 11.37 6.93 3.49
C ALA A 81 12.03 7.10 2.12
N LYS A 82 13.36 6.98 2.03
CA LYS A 82 14.01 6.64 0.75
C LYS A 82 13.67 5.19 0.40
N SER A 83 13.12 4.94 -0.79
CA SER A 83 12.64 3.63 -1.23
C SER A 83 13.81 2.70 -1.63
N PRO A 84 13.88 1.47 -1.11
CA PRO A 84 14.87 0.48 -1.55
C PRO A 84 14.59 -0.08 -2.95
N LEU A 85 13.34 -0.05 -3.42
CA LEU A 85 12.97 -0.53 -4.76
C LEU A 85 13.42 0.44 -5.86
N THR A 86 13.15 1.72 -5.65
CA THR A 86 13.28 2.77 -6.67
C THR A 86 14.51 3.65 -6.46
N GLY A 87 15.05 3.71 -5.24
CA GLY A 87 16.17 4.59 -4.87
C GLY A 87 15.80 6.07 -4.72
N ILE A 88 14.52 6.42 -4.87
CA ILE A 88 14.00 7.79 -4.78
C ILE A 88 13.03 7.94 -3.60
N TRP A 89 12.25 9.02 -3.56
CA TRP A 89 11.20 9.23 -2.56
C TRP A 89 10.17 8.09 -2.57
N GLY A 90 10.06 7.39 -1.43
CA GLY A 90 9.07 6.35 -1.19
C GLY A 90 7.98 6.89 -0.28
N GLN A 91 6.72 6.74 -0.71
CA GLN A 91 5.56 7.00 0.13
C GLN A 91 4.56 5.87 -0.05
N GLY A 92 4.03 5.39 1.06
CA GLY A 92 2.85 4.52 1.07
C GLY A 92 1.76 5.11 1.97
N ASN A 93 0.51 4.83 1.61
CA ASN A 93 -0.67 5.24 2.35
C ASN A 93 -1.44 4.00 2.80
N SER A 94 -1.98 4.00 4.00
CA SER A 94 -2.88 2.93 4.44
C SER A 94 -4.07 3.47 5.22
N GLY A 95 -5.17 2.72 5.19
CA GLY A 95 -6.37 2.93 5.97
C GLY A 95 -6.37 2.10 7.25
N GLY A 96 -7.50 1.45 7.54
CA GLY A 96 -7.68 0.65 8.74
C GLY A 96 -7.95 1.50 9.98
N SER A 97 -7.29 1.17 11.09
CA SER A 97 -7.43 1.87 12.36
C SER A 97 -6.10 2.35 12.96
N PHE A 98 -4.97 2.11 12.32
CA PHE A 98 -3.65 2.47 12.87
C PHE A 98 -3.45 3.98 13.00
N GLY A 99 -3.74 4.75 11.94
CA GLY A 99 -3.63 6.22 11.97
C GLY A 99 -4.42 6.87 13.13
N PRO A 100 -5.71 6.57 13.29
CA PRO A 100 -6.51 7.02 14.43
C PRO A 100 -5.95 6.57 15.78
N ALA A 101 -5.43 5.33 15.88
CA ALA A 101 -4.83 4.83 17.11
C ALA A 101 -3.57 5.60 17.50
N LEU A 102 -2.70 5.93 16.53
CA LEU A 102 -1.50 6.73 16.75
C LEU A 102 -1.85 8.14 17.28
N LYS A 103 -2.82 8.82 16.65
CA LYS A 103 -3.32 10.11 17.16
C LYS A 103 -3.86 10.01 18.58
N ARG A 104 -4.71 9.03 18.84
CA ARG A 104 -5.30 8.82 20.17
C ARG A 104 -4.28 8.39 21.22
N ALA A 105 -3.15 7.82 20.80
CA ALA A 105 -2.01 7.54 21.67
C ALA A 105 -1.25 8.81 22.08
N GLY A 106 -1.43 9.94 21.38
CA GLY A 106 -0.83 11.21 21.76
C GLY A 106 0.01 11.89 20.69
N TYR A 107 0.10 11.33 19.48
CA TYR A 107 1.14 11.70 18.54
C TYR A 107 0.61 11.85 17.12
N ASP A 108 1.10 12.85 16.40
CA ASP A 108 0.81 13.02 14.98
C ASP A 108 1.68 12.11 14.10
N GLY A 109 2.84 11.67 14.62
CA GLY A 109 3.80 10.87 13.86
C GLY A 109 4.92 10.26 14.70
N VAL A 110 5.68 9.38 14.06
CA VAL A 110 6.87 8.70 14.60
C VAL A 110 7.97 8.75 13.53
N ILE A 111 9.15 9.25 13.89
CA ILE A 111 10.36 9.24 13.07
C ILE A 111 11.31 8.21 13.67
N ILE A 112 11.65 7.19 12.88
CA ILE A 112 12.57 6.12 13.28
C ILE A 112 13.89 6.30 12.54
N GLU A 113 14.99 6.34 13.27
CA GLU A 113 16.35 6.45 12.76
C GLU A 113 17.29 5.42 13.39
N GLY A 114 18.46 5.23 12.79
CA GLY A 114 19.41 4.20 13.21
C GLY A 114 18.92 2.79 12.90
N ARG A 115 19.52 1.80 13.58
CA ARG A 115 19.21 0.38 13.49
C ARG A 115 19.43 -0.26 14.85
N SER A 116 18.49 -1.11 15.27
CA SER A 116 18.62 -1.89 16.50
C SER A 116 19.53 -3.10 16.28
N ASP A 117 20.28 -3.50 17.31
CA ASP A 117 21.12 -4.71 17.26
C ASP A 117 20.29 -6.00 17.26
N LYS A 118 19.09 -5.96 17.84
CA LYS A 118 18.15 -7.08 17.94
C LYS A 118 16.74 -6.68 17.48
N PRO A 119 15.89 -7.64 17.09
CA PRO A 119 14.48 -7.39 16.85
C PRO A 119 13.81 -6.68 18.04
N VAL A 120 13.14 -5.55 17.75
CA VAL A 120 12.35 -4.80 18.74
C VAL A 120 10.99 -4.41 18.16
N PHE A 121 10.06 -4.03 19.03
CA PHE A 121 8.84 -3.32 18.63
C PHE A 121 8.66 -2.06 19.48
N LEU A 122 8.03 -1.04 18.88
CA LEU A 122 7.72 0.21 19.55
C LEU A 122 6.32 0.12 20.17
N ASN A 123 6.22 0.16 21.49
CA ASN A 123 4.96 0.21 22.21
C ASN A 123 4.61 1.65 22.56
N ILE A 124 3.48 2.15 22.05
CA ILE A 124 2.96 3.49 22.32
C ILE A 124 1.60 3.33 23.00
N SER A 125 1.56 3.50 24.32
CA SER A 125 0.36 3.30 25.13
C SER A 125 0.16 4.46 26.10
N GLY A 126 -1.03 5.07 26.09
CA GLY A 126 -1.40 6.10 27.07
C GLY A 126 -0.55 7.36 27.04
N GLY A 127 0.11 7.67 25.92
CA GLY A 127 1.04 8.81 25.82
C GLY A 127 2.46 8.54 26.33
N HIS A 128 2.78 7.28 26.63
CA HIS A 128 4.13 6.79 26.87
C HIS A 128 4.59 5.92 25.69
N ALA A 129 5.88 5.95 25.38
CA ALA A 129 6.48 5.19 24.31
C ALA A 129 7.74 4.49 24.81
N GLU A 130 7.91 3.21 24.47
CA GLU A 130 9.05 2.39 24.87
C GLU A 130 9.39 1.37 23.77
N LEU A 131 10.66 1.02 23.65
CA LEU A 131 11.10 -0.10 22.82
C LEU A 131 11.10 -1.39 23.65
N ARG A 132 10.52 -2.45 23.11
CA ARG A 132 10.46 -3.78 23.73
C ARG A 132 11.12 -4.83 22.82
N PRO A 133 11.74 -5.88 23.37
CA PRO A 133 12.24 -7.00 22.57
C PRO A 133 11.14 -7.63 21.72
N ALA A 134 11.52 -8.13 20.54
CA ALA A 134 10.61 -8.79 19.60
C ALA A 134 11.17 -10.12 19.07
N ASP A 135 12.11 -10.74 19.79
CA ASP A 135 12.73 -12.01 19.39
C ASP A 135 11.68 -13.13 19.21
N ASP A 136 10.63 -13.13 20.04
CA ASP A 136 9.51 -14.07 19.96
C ASP A 136 8.51 -13.75 18.84
N LEU A 137 8.61 -12.57 18.22
CA LEU A 137 7.77 -12.13 17.11
C LEU A 137 8.47 -12.23 15.76
N TRP A 138 9.81 -12.16 15.73
CA TRP A 138 10.60 -12.23 14.51
C TRP A 138 10.41 -13.60 13.83
N GLY A 139 10.21 -13.61 12.52
CA GLY A 139 9.89 -14.80 11.73
C GLY A 139 8.39 -15.11 11.64
N LYS A 140 7.55 -14.48 12.47
CA LYS A 140 6.09 -14.70 12.43
C LYS A 140 5.43 -13.91 11.32
N THR A 141 4.36 -14.47 10.76
CA THR A 141 3.48 -13.77 9.83
C THR A 141 2.83 -12.55 10.48
N VAL A 142 2.28 -11.66 9.66
CA VAL A 142 1.56 -10.47 10.12
C VAL A 142 0.39 -10.84 11.04
N PRO A 143 -0.52 -11.77 10.69
CA PRO A 143 -1.62 -12.16 11.59
C PRO A 143 -1.16 -12.75 12.92
N GLU A 144 -0.15 -13.61 12.92
CA GLU A 144 0.42 -14.19 14.15
C GLU A 144 1.01 -13.09 15.05
N THR A 145 1.79 -12.17 14.47
CA THR A 145 2.37 -11.02 15.17
C THR A 145 1.29 -10.16 15.82
N GLU A 146 0.26 -9.80 15.05
CA GLU A 146 -0.84 -8.98 15.57
C GLU A 146 -1.65 -9.70 16.66
N ASN A 147 -1.90 -11.00 16.52
CA ASN A 147 -2.65 -11.79 17.51
C ASN A 147 -1.89 -11.86 18.84
N LEU A 148 -0.61 -12.23 18.80
CA LEU A 148 0.23 -12.32 20.01
C LEU A 148 0.34 -10.99 20.73
N LEU A 149 0.57 -9.89 19.99
CA LEU A 149 0.63 -8.55 20.60
C LEU A 149 -0.71 -8.12 21.19
N LYS A 150 -1.84 -8.52 20.61
CA LYS A 150 -3.18 -8.24 21.17
C LYS A 150 -3.45 -9.06 22.43
N GLU A 151 -3.06 -10.33 22.46
CA GLU A 151 -3.21 -11.21 23.61
C GLU A 151 -2.37 -10.73 24.82
N GLN A 152 -1.16 -10.24 24.56
CA GLN A 152 -0.27 -9.70 25.59
C GLN A 152 -0.67 -8.29 26.06
N ALA A 153 -1.54 -7.58 25.34
CA ALA A 153 -1.86 -6.19 25.65
C ALA A 153 -2.88 -6.06 26.78
N ALA A 154 -2.58 -5.18 27.75
CA ALA A 154 -3.50 -4.84 28.83
C ALA A 154 -4.74 -4.04 28.39
N SER A 155 -4.78 -3.57 27.14
CA SER A 155 -5.88 -2.77 26.59
C SER A 155 -6.01 -3.02 25.09
N ARG A 156 -7.11 -2.54 24.48
CA ARG A 156 -7.31 -2.64 23.03
C ARG A 156 -6.22 -1.88 22.28
N VAL A 157 -5.41 -2.59 21.50
CA VAL A 157 -4.35 -2.03 20.67
C VAL A 157 -4.67 -2.12 19.18
N THR A 158 -4.05 -1.25 18.39
CA THR A 158 -3.88 -1.43 16.94
C THR A 158 -2.40 -1.53 16.63
N ILE A 159 -2.03 -2.38 15.68
CA ILE A 159 -0.64 -2.69 15.33
C ILE A 159 -0.42 -2.35 13.86
N ALA A 160 0.74 -1.77 13.55
CA ALA A 160 1.33 -1.84 12.22
C ALA A 160 2.61 -2.70 12.32
N SER A 161 2.75 -3.72 11.49
CA SER A 161 3.85 -4.70 11.54
C SER A 161 4.34 -5.11 10.16
N ILE A 162 5.51 -5.74 10.13
CA ILE A 162 6.03 -6.44 8.96
C ILE A 162 5.90 -7.94 9.15
N GLY A 163 5.75 -8.67 8.05
CA GLY A 163 5.92 -10.13 8.01
C GLY A 163 7.35 -10.52 7.58
N PRO A 164 7.58 -11.82 7.31
CA PRO A 164 8.85 -12.33 6.82
C PRO A 164 9.43 -11.58 5.60
N GLY A 165 8.59 -11.07 4.69
CA GLY A 165 9.08 -10.30 3.54
C GLY A 165 9.80 -9.01 3.94
N GLY A 166 9.32 -8.32 4.98
CA GLY A 166 10.01 -7.15 5.53
C GLY A 166 11.29 -7.53 6.27
N GLU A 167 11.26 -8.59 7.07
CA GLU A 167 12.42 -9.09 7.83
C GLU A 167 13.56 -9.54 6.91
N ASN A 168 13.20 -10.19 5.80
CA ASN A 168 14.12 -10.64 4.76
C ASN A 168 14.42 -9.56 3.72
N LEU A 169 13.99 -8.31 3.93
CA LEU A 169 14.33 -7.17 3.06
C LEU A 169 13.90 -7.35 1.59
N VAL A 170 12.77 -8.00 1.32
CA VAL A 170 12.16 -8.02 -0.03
C VAL A 170 11.95 -6.57 -0.47
N ARG A 171 12.44 -6.16 -1.64
CA ARG A 171 12.49 -4.74 -2.02
C ARG A 171 11.12 -4.08 -2.14
N TYR A 172 10.08 -4.88 -2.31
CA TYR A 172 8.68 -4.47 -2.32
C TYR A 172 7.90 -5.01 -1.11
N ALA A 173 8.58 -5.18 0.03
CA ALA A 173 7.93 -5.48 1.30
C ALA A 173 7.04 -4.32 1.79
N ALA A 174 5.90 -4.69 2.36
CA ALA A 174 4.86 -3.80 2.84
C ALA A 174 4.87 -3.72 4.37
N ILE A 175 4.28 -2.64 4.90
CA ILE A 175 3.92 -2.55 6.33
C ILE A 175 2.42 -2.76 6.42
N MET A 176 2.00 -3.74 7.22
CA MET A 176 0.61 -4.18 7.32
C MET A 176 -0.01 -3.69 8.63
N ASN A 177 -1.30 -3.38 8.62
CA ASN A 177 -2.10 -3.11 9.82
C ASN A 177 -3.48 -3.73 9.67
N ASN A 178 -4.15 -4.03 10.80
CA ASN A 178 -5.41 -4.78 10.79
C ASN A 178 -5.31 -6.08 9.97
N LYS A 179 -4.14 -6.73 9.98
CA LYS A 179 -3.75 -7.93 9.24
C LYS A 179 -3.71 -7.82 7.72
N HIS A 180 -4.44 -6.90 7.12
CA HIS A 180 -4.69 -6.88 5.66
C HIS A 180 -4.56 -5.49 5.02
N ARG A 181 -4.49 -4.41 5.81
CA ARG A 181 -4.35 -3.04 5.28
C ARG A 181 -2.87 -2.72 5.08
N ALA A 182 -2.50 -2.40 3.86
CA ALA A 182 -1.10 -2.25 3.47
C ALA A 182 -0.68 -0.80 3.31
N VAL A 183 0.50 -0.47 3.81
CA VAL A 183 1.42 0.48 3.20
C VAL A 183 2.23 -0.36 2.21
N GLY A 184 1.63 -0.60 1.03
CA GLY A 184 2.08 -1.69 0.14
C GLY A 184 3.36 -1.39 -0.60
N ARG A 185 3.36 -0.30 -1.37
CA ARG A 185 4.36 -0.06 -2.42
C ARG A 185 5.61 0.65 -1.88
N THR A 186 6.65 0.71 -2.70
CA THR A 186 7.94 1.41 -2.44
C THR A 186 8.86 0.74 -1.41
N GLY A 187 8.54 -0.45 -0.91
CA GLY A 187 9.47 -1.23 -0.10
C GLY A 187 9.66 -0.75 1.34
N LEU A 188 8.70 0.00 1.89
CA LEU A 188 8.82 0.57 3.23
C LEU A 188 8.84 -0.51 4.33
N GLY A 189 8.29 -1.70 4.06
CA GLY A 189 8.43 -2.86 4.94
C GLY A 189 9.87 -3.35 5.04
N ALA A 190 10.64 -3.28 3.97
CA ALA A 190 12.07 -3.63 3.99
C ALA A 190 12.89 -2.58 4.72
N VAL A 191 12.53 -1.29 4.61
CA VAL A 191 13.15 -0.24 5.44
C VAL A 191 12.90 -0.53 6.92
N MET A 192 11.66 -0.87 7.30
CA MET A 192 11.30 -1.23 8.68
C MET A 192 12.08 -2.46 9.18
N GLY A 193 12.18 -3.51 8.36
CA GLY A 193 12.94 -4.72 8.68
C GLY A 193 14.46 -4.48 8.76
N SER A 194 15.01 -3.63 7.88
CA SER A 194 16.43 -3.26 7.91
C SER A 194 16.84 -2.56 9.22
N LYS A 195 15.87 -1.94 9.90
CA LYS A 195 16.07 -1.31 11.21
C LYS A 195 15.83 -2.25 12.39
N LYS A 196 15.43 -3.50 12.11
CA LYS A 196 15.00 -4.52 13.08
C LYS A 196 13.82 -4.10 13.95
N ILE A 197 12.91 -3.28 13.42
CA ILE A 197 11.61 -3.04 14.05
C ILE A 197 10.58 -4.02 13.47
N LYS A 198 10.00 -4.88 14.31
CA LYS A 198 8.94 -5.81 13.93
C LYS A 198 7.57 -5.13 13.83
N ALA A 199 7.27 -4.22 14.76
CA ALA A 199 5.95 -3.61 14.87
C ALA A 199 5.96 -2.25 15.58
N ILE A 200 4.90 -1.48 15.35
CA ILE A 200 4.48 -0.32 16.15
C ILE A 200 3.10 -0.61 16.71
N VAL A 201 2.97 -0.64 18.02
CA VAL A 201 1.74 -0.90 18.76
C VAL A 201 1.20 0.41 19.31
N CYS A 202 -0.05 0.73 19.04
CA CYS A 202 -0.70 1.96 19.49
C CYS A 202 -1.93 1.67 20.33
N SER A 203 -2.01 2.31 21.50
CA SER A 203 -3.17 2.37 22.37
C SER A 203 -3.38 3.78 22.93
N GLY A 204 -4.63 4.24 22.94
CA GLY A 204 -4.98 5.48 23.60
C GLY A 204 -6.38 5.98 23.30
N ASN A 205 -6.76 7.03 24.02
CA ASN A 205 -8.06 7.69 23.95
C ASN A 205 -7.95 9.22 24.02
N LYS A 206 -6.75 9.78 23.80
CA LYS A 206 -6.55 11.24 23.83
C LYS A 206 -7.39 11.90 22.75
N LYS A 207 -7.93 13.05 23.12
CA LYS A 207 -8.68 13.93 22.22
C LYS A 207 -7.76 15.05 21.76
N PHE A 208 -8.03 15.58 20.58
CA PHE A 208 -7.42 16.79 20.04
C PHE A 208 -8.50 17.81 19.73
N GLU A 209 -8.13 19.08 19.75
CA GLU A 209 -9.07 20.18 19.60
C GLU A 209 -9.54 20.31 18.15
N ILE A 210 -10.84 20.51 17.96
CA ILE A 210 -11.44 20.88 16.67
C ILE A 210 -11.81 22.35 16.77
N ALA A 211 -11.40 23.16 15.77
CA ALA A 211 -11.52 24.61 15.81
C ALA A 211 -12.97 25.10 16.00
N ASP A 212 -13.88 24.49 15.25
CA ASP A 212 -15.32 24.73 15.32
C ASP A 212 -16.04 23.37 15.29
N PRO A 213 -16.34 22.79 16.46
CA PRO A 213 -16.96 21.46 16.53
C PRO A 213 -18.35 21.40 15.91
N GLN A 214 -19.13 22.49 15.99
CA GLN A 214 -20.50 22.51 15.45
C GLN A 214 -20.48 22.55 13.93
N LYS A 215 -19.68 23.46 13.35
CA LYS A 215 -19.49 23.54 11.90
C LYS A 215 -18.87 22.26 11.35
N PHE A 216 -17.85 21.73 12.01
CA PHE A 216 -17.19 20.48 11.57
C PHE A 216 -18.18 19.30 11.55
N LYS A 217 -19.05 19.18 12.56
CA LYS A 217 -20.09 18.15 12.58
C LYS A 217 -21.09 18.33 11.43
N ALA A 218 -21.52 19.56 11.15
CA ALA A 218 -22.45 19.83 10.05
C ALA A 218 -21.83 19.48 8.68
N VAL A 219 -20.57 19.87 8.45
CA VAL A 219 -19.83 19.54 7.21
C VAL A 219 -19.59 18.04 7.09
N SER A 220 -19.16 17.37 8.17
CA SER A 220 -18.95 15.91 8.16
C SER A 220 -20.25 15.17 7.86
N LYS A 221 -21.38 15.65 8.38
CA LYS A 221 -22.69 15.08 8.04
C LYS A 221 -23.03 15.29 6.56
N ARG A 222 -22.85 16.51 6.03
CA ARG A 222 -23.08 16.79 4.60
C ARG A 222 -22.19 15.91 3.70
N GLN A 223 -20.93 15.69 4.06
CA GLN A 223 -20.04 14.78 3.33
C GLN A 223 -20.57 13.34 3.29
N ILE A 224 -21.10 12.83 4.41
CA ILE A 224 -21.72 11.50 4.46
C ILE A 224 -22.98 11.47 3.60
N ASP A 225 -23.86 12.46 3.73
CA ASP A 225 -25.11 12.54 2.96
C ASP A 225 -24.80 12.57 1.43
N LEU A 226 -23.78 13.30 0.99
CA LEU A 226 -23.31 13.31 -0.41
C LEU A 226 -22.74 11.96 -0.87
N LEU A 227 -22.04 11.24 0.00
CA LEU A 227 -21.52 9.91 -0.32
C LEU A 227 -22.66 8.89 -0.44
N ASP A 228 -23.70 9.02 0.39
CA ASP A 228 -24.88 8.16 0.35
C ASP A 228 -25.69 8.33 -0.95
N GLU A 229 -25.60 9.51 -1.58
CA GLU A 229 -26.20 9.79 -2.89
C GLU A 229 -25.35 9.28 -4.09
N SER A 230 -24.12 8.81 -3.83
CA SER A 230 -23.17 8.44 -4.89
C SER A 230 -23.38 7.03 -5.43
N MET A 231 -23.58 6.91 -6.75
CA MET A 231 -23.59 5.61 -7.44
C MET A 231 -22.25 4.87 -7.33
N LEU A 232 -21.12 5.58 -7.20
CA LEU A 232 -19.82 4.96 -7.00
C LEU A 232 -19.75 4.26 -5.64
N LYS A 233 -20.37 4.84 -4.61
CA LYS A 233 -20.45 4.19 -3.29
C LYS A 233 -21.19 2.85 -3.41
N VAL A 234 -22.33 2.82 -4.10
CA VAL A 234 -23.11 1.60 -4.34
C VAL A 234 -22.25 0.52 -5.03
N GLY A 235 -21.50 0.91 -6.07
CA GLY A 235 -20.57 0.00 -6.76
C GLY A 235 -19.48 -0.56 -5.84
N PHE A 236 -18.83 0.30 -5.04
CA PHE A 236 -17.80 -0.13 -4.09
C PHE A 236 -18.35 -1.01 -2.96
N GLU A 237 -19.56 -0.74 -2.47
CA GLU A 237 -20.22 -1.58 -1.46
C GLU A 237 -20.53 -2.96 -2.02
N ALA A 238 -21.08 -3.00 -3.23
CA ALA A 238 -21.48 -4.24 -3.90
C ALA A 238 -20.28 -5.10 -4.30
N PHE A 239 -19.27 -4.54 -4.95
CA PHE A 239 -18.22 -5.31 -5.64
C PHE A 239 -16.79 -4.99 -5.17
N GLY A 240 -16.63 -4.09 -4.20
CA GLY A 240 -15.32 -3.59 -3.80
C GLY A 240 -14.63 -2.82 -4.93
N THR A 241 -13.32 -2.69 -4.87
CA THR A 241 -12.56 -2.05 -5.95
C THR A 241 -12.58 -2.87 -7.23
N ASN A 242 -12.78 -4.20 -7.15
CA ASN A 242 -12.83 -5.09 -8.31
C ASN A 242 -14.04 -4.85 -9.23
N MET A 243 -14.95 -3.92 -8.85
CA MET A 243 -16.02 -3.42 -9.72
C MET A 243 -15.52 -2.90 -11.08
N VAL A 244 -14.26 -2.46 -11.15
CA VAL A 244 -13.70 -1.85 -12.36
C VAL A 244 -13.15 -2.88 -13.36
N ALA A 245 -13.06 -4.16 -12.99
CA ALA A 245 -12.41 -5.19 -13.80
C ALA A 245 -13.01 -5.32 -15.20
N ASP A 246 -14.33 -5.47 -15.30
CA ASP A 246 -15.02 -5.61 -16.59
C ASP A 246 -14.89 -4.33 -17.44
N MET A 247 -14.98 -3.17 -16.81
CA MET A 247 -14.88 -1.86 -17.48
C MET A 247 -13.50 -1.64 -18.09
N VAL A 248 -12.44 -1.98 -17.33
CA VAL A 248 -11.06 -1.89 -17.79
C VAL A 248 -10.80 -2.92 -18.90
N ASN A 249 -11.28 -4.15 -18.74
CA ASN A 249 -11.13 -5.21 -19.73
C ASN A 249 -11.83 -4.89 -21.05
N ALA A 250 -13.05 -4.36 -21.01
CA ALA A 250 -13.82 -3.97 -22.18
C ALA A 250 -13.14 -2.87 -23.01
N ARG A 251 -12.33 -2.01 -22.37
CA ARG A 251 -11.53 -0.98 -23.05
C ARG A 251 -10.15 -1.47 -23.51
N GLY A 252 -9.83 -2.74 -23.31
CA GLY A 252 -8.50 -3.28 -23.62
C GLY A 252 -7.41 -2.82 -22.65
N GLY A 253 -7.79 -2.42 -21.43
CA GLY A 253 -6.91 -1.88 -20.42
C GLY A 253 -6.44 -2.88 -19.36
N TYR A 254 -6.86 -4.15 -19.41
CA TYR A 254 -6.69 -5.13 -18.33
C TYR A 254 -5.45 -5.99 -18.56
N PRO A 255 -4.35 -5.76 -17.81
CA PRO A 255 -3.06 -6.38 -18.10
C PRO A 255 -3.15 -7.90 -18.03
N THR A 256 -2.66 -8.55 -19.07
CA THR A 256 -2.81 -9.98 -19.29
C THR A 256 -1.50 -10.55 -19.84
N LEU A 257 -0.99 -11.62 -19.20
CA LEU A 257 0.28 -12.30 -19.55
C LEU A 257 1.46 -11.32 -19.61
N ASN A 258 1.83 -10.75 -18.46
CA ASN A 258 2.85 -9.70 -18.34
C ASN A 258 2.69 -8.57 -19.37
N TRP A 259 1.47 -8.06 -19.50
CA TRP A 259 1.15 -6.95 -20.42
C TRP A 259 1.35 -7.28 -21.91
N GLN A 260 1.40 -8.55 -22.30
CA GLN A 260 1.36 -8.90 -23.73
C GLN A 260 0.00 -8.56 -24.36
N LYS A 261 -1.08 -8.65 -23.57
CA LYS A 261 -2.45 -8.32 -23.97
C LYS A 261 -3.09 -7.37 -22.95
N GLY A 262 -4.10 -6.62 -23.41
CA GLY A 262 -4.93 -5.75 -22.57
C GLY A 262 -6.36 -6.27 -22.36
N VAL A 263 -6.67 -7.47 -22.85
CA VAL A 263 -7.95 -8.16 -22.67
C VAL A 263 -7.67 -9.57 -22.17
N PHE A 264 -8.36 -9.95 -21.09
CA PHE A 264 -8.40 -11.30 -20.56
C PHE A 264 -9.71 -11.98 -20.97
N GLU A 265 -9.59 -13.10 -21.67
CA GLU A 265 -10.76 -13.83 -22.20
C GLU A 265 -11.63 -14.42 -21.08
N ASN A 266 -11.03 -14.76 -19.93
CA ASN A 266 -11.73 -15.32 -18.76
C ASN A 266 -12.04 -14.26 -17.69
N ILE A 267 -12.35 -13.02 -18.08
CA ILE A 267 -12.65 -11.93 -17.14
C ILE A 267 -13.78 -12.26 -16.16
N GLU A 268 -14.82 -12.97 -16.64
CA GLU A 268 -15.97 -13.39 -15.82
C GLU A 268 -15.60 -14.34 -14.69
N GLU A 269 -14.42 -14.96 -14.73
CA GLU A 269 -13.96 -15.85 -13.66
C GLU A 269 -13.28 -15.09 -12.52
N VAL A 270 -12.90 -13.82 -12.75
CA VAL A 270 -12.05 -13.03 -11.86
C VAL A 270 -12.57 -11.61 -11.56
N ASN A 271 -13.70 -11.20 -12.13
CA ASN A 271 -14.29 -9.89 -11.91
C ASN A 271 -14.98 -9.76 -10.54
N GLY A 272 -15.63 -8.61 -10.30
CA GLY A 272 -16.32 -8.31 -9.05
C GLY A 272 -17.45 -9.31 -8.71
N MET A 273 -18.16 -9.82 -9.72
CA MET A 273 -19.21 -10.82 -9.52
C MET A 273 -18.62 -12.16 -9.10
N ALA A 274 -17.58 -12.63 -9.79
CA ALA A 274 -16.90 -13.87 -9.42
C ALA A 274 -16.30 -13.84 -8.01
N LEU A 275 -15.69 -12.70 -7.61
CA LEU A 275 -15.20 -12.52 -6.24
C LEU A 275 -16.35 -12.68 -5.23
N ASN A 276 -17.49 -12.03 -5.50
CA ASN A 276 -18.65 -12.09 -4.62
C ASN A 276 -19.20 -13.52 -4.47
N GLU A 277 -19.37 -14.22 -5.59
CA GLU A 277 -19.93 -15.57 -5.58
C GLU A 277 -18.98 -16.57 -4.92
N LYS A 278 -17.71 -16.56 -5.33
CA LYS A 278 -16.74 -17.59 -4.94
C LYS A 278 -16.20 -17.39 -3.52
N VAL A 279 -15.88 -16.15 -3.13
CA VAL A 279 -15.10 -15.92 -1.90
C VAL A 279 -15.63 -14.85 -0.93
N LEU A 280 -16.57 -13.98 -1.32
CA LEU A 280 -17.08 -12.96 -0.38
C LEU A 280 -17.89 -13.59 0.77
N GLU A 281 -17.60 -13.09 1.98
CA GLU A 281 -18.37 -13.34 3.20
C GLU A 281 -19.05 -12.07 3.71
N ARG A 282 -18.34 -10.93 3.69
CA ARG A 282 -18.85 -9.65 4.24
C ARG A 282 -18.10 -8.42 3.73
N GLY A 283 -18.76 -7.26 3.76
CA GLY A 283 -18.09 -5.96 3.59
C GLY A 283 -17.26 -5.58 4.82
N VAL A 284 -16.21 -4.79 4.62
CA VAL A 284 -15.31 -4.30 5.66
C VAL A 284 -15.00 -2.82 5.49
N SER A 285 -15.19 -2.05 6.58
CA SER A 285 -14.91 -0.62 6.62
C SER A 285 -13.61 -0.31 7.35
N CYS A 286 -12.87 0.67 6.82
CA CYS A 286 -11.87 1.39 7.61
C CYS A 286 -12.55 2.28 8.68
N PHE A 287 -11.77 2.80 9.62
CA PHE A 287 -12.28 3.74 10.63
C PHE A 287 -13.02 4.94 9.98
N ALA A 288 -14.22 5.24 10.49
CA ALA A 288 -15.09 6.34 10.05
C ALA A 288 -15.44 6.35 8.54
N CYS A 289 -15.28 5.23 7.83
CA CYS A 289 -15.60 5.13 6.41
C CYS A 289 -17.06 4.67 6.20
N PRO A 290 -17.91 5.46 5.51
CA PRO A 290 -19.28 5.07 5.21
C PRO A 290 -19.41 4.14 3.98
N ILE A 291 -18.32 3.87 3.24
CA ILE A 291 -18.33 3.18 1.94
C ILE A 291 -18.12 1.65 2.04
N ALA A 292 -17.48 1.15 3.11
CA ALA A 292 -17.28 -0.30 3.32
C ALA A 292 -16.67 -1.11 2.14
N CYS A 293 -15.79 -0.51 1.32
CA CYS A 293 -15.27 -1.15 0.10
C CYS A 293 -14.43 -2.43 0.33
N GLY A 294 -13.88 -2.63 1.54
CA GLY A 294 -13.04 -3.79 1.83
C GLY A 294 -13.84 -5.09 1.73
N ARG A 295 -13.19 -6.14 1.25
CA ARG A 295 -13.81 -7.46 1.06
C ARG A 295 -13.29 -8.39 2.15
N GLY A 296 -14.17 -8.85 3.03
CA GLY A 296 -13.88 -9.93 3.97
C GLY A 296 -14.24 -11.24 3.28
N THR A 297 -13.26 -12.10 3.10
CA THR A 297 -13.36 -13.24 2.18
C THR A 297 -12.98 -14.55 2.86
N LYS A 298 -13.49 -15.65 2.29
CA LYS A 298 -13.18 -17.03 2.67
C LYS A 298 -13.19 -17.90 1.43
N ILE A 299 -12.16 -18.73 1.26
CA ILE A 299 -12.11 -19.71 0.19
C ILE A 299 -13.01 -20.89 0.59
N LYS A 300 -14.11 -21.10 -0.15
CA LYS A 300 -15.20 -22.01 0.23
C LYS A 300 -14.96 -23.46 -0.25
N ASP A 301 -14.24 -23.63 -1.35
CA ASP A 301 -13.99 -24.92 -1.99
C ASP A 301 -12.59 -25.01 -2.63
N GLY A 302 -12.30 -26.16 -3.25
CA GLY A 302 -11.02 -26.41 -3.91
C GLY A 302 -9.85 -26.65 -2.95
N LYS A 303 -8.64 -26.60 -3.51
CA LYS A 303 -7.38 -26.97 -2.84
C LYS A 303 -7.08 -26.13 -1.59
N TRP A 304 -7.54 -24.88 -1.56
CA TRP A 304 -7.26 -23.91 -0.48
C TRP A 304 -8.48 -23.62 0.39
N ALA A 305 -9.52 -24.45 0.33
CA ALA A 305 -10.72 -24.28 1.16
C ALA A 305 -10.38 -24.12 2.64
N GLY A 306 -11.07 -23.20 3.31
CA GLY A 306 -10.92 -22.93 4.74
C GLY A 306 -10.03 -21.74 5.09
N HIS A 307 -9.26 -21.19 4.16
CA HIS A 307 -8.49 -19.96 4.39
C HIS A 307 -9.41 -18.73 4.34
N GLU A 308 -9.18 -17.78 5.23
CA GLU A 308 -9.98 -16.56 5.39
C GLU A 308 -9.11 -15.32 5.64
N GLY A 309 -9.60 -14.15 5.22
CA GLY A 309 -8.87 -12.89 5.33
C GLY A 309 -9.64 -11.72 4.73
N GLU A 310 -8.90 -10.71 4.23
CA GLU A 310 -9.47 -9.63 3.41
C GLU A 310 -8.80 -9.52 2.03
N GLY A 311 -9.53 -8.94 1.08
CA GLY A 311 -9.14 -8.80 -0.33
C GLY A 311 -9.63 -9.98 -1.19
N PRO A 312 -9.13 -10.14 -2.42
CA PRO A 312 -8.23 -9.20 -3.09
C PRO A 312 -8.92 -7.87 -3.40
N GLU A 313 -8.14 -6.79 -3.42
CA GLU A 313 -8.52 -5.56 -4.11
C GLU A 313 -8.29 -5.75 -5.63
N TYR A 314 -8.86 -4.88 -6.48
CA TYR A 314 -8.74 -4.93 -7.94
C TYR A 314 -7.30 -5.20 -8.44
N GLU A 315 -6.35 -4.42 -7.95
CA GLU A 315 -4.94 -4.50 -8.30
C GLU A 315 -4.35 -5.89 -7.99
N SER A 316 -4.65 -6.42 -6.80
CA SER A 316 -4.22 -7.76 -6.40
C SER A 316 -4.87 -8.84 -7.27
N ALA A 317 -6.17 -8.68 -7.58
CA ALA A 317 -6.90 -9.62 -8.41
C ALA A 317 -6.34 -9.71 -9.84
N ASN A 318 -5.97 -8.59 -10.45
CA ASN A 318 -5.37 -8.60 -11.79
C ASN A 318 -3.91 -9.08 -11.76
N MET A 319 -3.06 -8.51 -10.89
CA MET A 319 -1.61 -8.75 -10.91
C MET A 319 -1.23 -10.19 -10.51
N LEU A 320 -1.99 -10.80 -9.59
CA LEU A 320 -1.83 -12.23 -9.23
C LEU A 320 -2.70 -13.16 -10.10
N GLY A 321 -3.58 -12.57 -10.92
CA GLY A 321 -4.53 -13.26 -11.78
C GLY A 321 -4.11 -13.21 -13.25
N ALA A 322 -4.83 -12.41 -14.04
CA ALA A 322 -4.67 -12.31 -15.48
C ALA A 322 -3.26 -11.93 -15.94
N ALA A 323 -2.53 -11.11 -15.18
CA ALA A 323 -1.12 -10.80 -15.49
C ALA A 323 -0.25 -12.06 -15.48
N CYS A 324 -0.58 -13.07 -14.66
CA CYS A 324 0.05 -14.38 -14.61
C CYS A 324 -0.71 -15.47 -15.41
N GLY A 325 -1.78 -15.09 -16.12
CA GLY A 325 -2.64 -16.00 -16.89
C GLY A 325 -3.59 -16.85 -16.04
N ILE A 326 -3.83 -16.49 -14.78
CA ILE A 326 -4.67 -17.24 -13.84
C ILE A 326 -6.11 -16.75 -13.88
N SER A 327 -7.07 -17.66 -14.04
CA SER A 327 -8.51 -17.40 -13.96
C SER A 327 -9.18 -17.98 -12.71
N ASP A 328 -8.43 -18.66 -11.83
CA ASP A 328 -8.96 -19.22 -10.60
C ASP A 328 -8.97 -18.17 -9.47
N MET A 329 -10.15 -17.60 -9.18
CA MET A 329 -10.35 -16.64 -8.09
C MET A 329 -9.96 -17.18 -6.70
N ASN A 330 -10.08 -18.50 -6.45
CA ASN A 330 -9.65 -19.08 -5.18
C ASN A 330 -8.12 -19.05 -5.07
N ALA A 331 -7.41 -19.38 -6.15
CA ALA A 331 -5.95 -19.29 -6.21
C ALA A 331 -5.45 -17.85 -6.05
N ILE A 332 -6.08 -16.90 -6.75
CA ILE A 332 -5.76 -15.47 -6.68
C ILE A 332 -5.96 -14.96 -5.24
N THR A 333 -7.07 -15.36 -4.61
CA THR A 333 -7.37 -15.00 -3.21
C THR A 333 -6.34 -15.59 -2.26
N MET A 334 -5.91 -16.84 -2.46
CA MET A 334 -4.86 -17.47 -1.67
C MET A 334 -3.51 -16.75 -1.81
N ALA A 335 -3.11 -16.39 -3.03
CA ALA A 335 -1.89 -15.63 -3.28
C ALA A 335 -1.94 -14.24 -2.59
N ASN A 336 -3.09 -13.58 -2.61
CA ASN A 336 -3.32 -12.33 -1.88
C ASN A 336 -3.20 -12.53 -0.36
N TYR A 337 -3.75 -13.60 0.22
CA TYR A 337 -3.57 -13.89 1.65
C TYR A 337 -2.11 -14.07 2.02
N LEU A 338 -1.35 -14.83 1.23
CA LEU A 338 0.08 -15.01 1.47
C LEU A 338 0.85 -13.69 1.37
N CYS A 339 0.54 -12.83 0.40
CA CYS A 339 1.14 -11.50 0.32
C CYS A 339 0.87 -10.67 1.59
N ASN A 340 -0.36 -10.73 2.11
CA ASN A 340 -0.73 -10.05 3.35
C ASN A 340 -0.01 -10.64 4.58
N GLU A 341 0.04 -11.97 4.68
CA GLU A 341 0.70 -12.70 5.77
C GLU A 341 2.20 -12.46 5.81
N TYR A 342 2.84 -12.45 4.65
CA TYR A 342 4.27 -12.19 4.52
C TYR A 342 4.63 -10.70 4.52
N GLY A 343 3.65 -9.82 4.33
CA GLY A 343 3.85 -8.38 4.25
C GLY A 343 4.64 -7.97 3.01
N ILE A 344 4.14 -8.33 1.83
CA ILE A 344 4.70 -7.93 0.53
C ILE A 344 3.64 -7.32 -0.38
N ASP A 345 4.04 -6.38 -1.23
CA ASP A 345 3.16 -5.72 -2.20
C ASP A 345 2.63 -6.69 -3.26
N THR A 346 1.31 -6.83 -3.37
CA THR A 346 0.66 -7.73 -4.34
C THR A 346 0.90 -7.29 -5.78
N ILE A 347 1.00 -5.98 -6.05
CA ILE A 347 1.24 -5.45 -7.40
C ILE A 347 2.64 -5.84 -7.85
N SER A 348 3.65 -5.46 -7.07
CA SER A 348 5.03 -5.71 -7.41
C SER A 348 5.37 -7.21 -7.38
N ALA A 349 4.79 -7.98 -6.46
CA ALA A 349 4.95 -9.44 -6.44
C ALA A 349 4.35 -10.08 -7.71
N GLY A 350 3.09 -9.78 -8.04
CA GLY A 350 2.42 -10.32 -9.22
C GLY A 350 3.11 -9.91 -10.53
N SER A 351 3.48 -8.64 -10.68
CA SER A 351 4.20 -8.17 -11.87
C SER A 351 5.61 -8.75 -11.98
N THR A 352 6.33 -8.95 -10.87
CA THR A 352 7.65 -9.59 -10.90
C THR A 352 7.56 -11.07 -11.24
N ILE A 353 6.53 -11.76 -10.74
CA ILE A 353 6.23 -13.15 -11.12
C ILE A 353 5.89 -13.22 -12.62
N ALA A 354 4.98 -12.38 -13.11
CA ALA A 354 4.60 -12.34 -14.52
C ALA A 354 5.81 -12.09 -15.45
N PHE A 355 6.71 -11.17 -15.05
CA PHE A 355 7.98 -10.94 -15.72
C PHE A 355 8.86 -12.21 -15.79
N ALA A 356 8.95 -12.96 -14.68
CA ALA A 356 9.72 -14.20 -14.63
C ALA A 356 9.11 -15.30 -15.51
N LEU A 357 7.78 -15.42 -15.52
CA LEU A 357 7.05 -16.34 -16.41
C LEU A 357 7.34 -16.03 -17.89
N GLU A 358 7.34 -14.75 -18.28
CA GLU A 358 7.68 -14.36 -19.66
C GLU A 358 9.15 -14.60 -19.98
N CYS A 359 10.08 -14.25 -19.08
CA CYS A 359 11.50 -14.52 -19.30
C CYS A 359 11.75 -16.03 -19.50
N TYR A 360 11.04 -16.89 -18.78
CA TYR A 360 11.15 -18.33 -18.97
C TYR A 360 10.56 -18.78 -20.32
N ASP A 361 9.40 -18.27 -20.71
CA ASP A 361 8.79 -18.53 -22.04
C ASP A 361 9.73 -18.10 -23.19
N LYS A 362 10.49 -17.02 -23.01
CA LYS A 362 11.50 -16.55 -23.98
C LYS A 362 12.86 -17.25 -23.88
N GLY A 363 13.03 -18.20 -22.95
CA GLY A 363 14.29 -18.91 -22.72
C GLY A 363 15.41 -18.04 -22.10
N ILE A 364 15.06 -16.87 -21.56
CA ILE A 364 15.96 -15.97 -20.84
C ILE A 364 16.23 -16.50 -19.43
N LEU A 365 15.17 -16.96 -18.75
CA LEU A 365 15.30 -17.80 -17.56
C LEU A 365 15.26 -19.26 -18.00
N THR A 366 16.23 -20.06 -17.55
CA THR A 366 16.29 -21.49 -17.87
C THR A 366 15.91 -22.34 -16.67
N LYS A 367 15.62 -23.63 -16.92
CA LYS A 367 15.30 -24.61 -15.87
C LYS A 367 16.41 -24.74 -14.84
N GLU A 368 17.66 -24.57 -15.24
CA GLU A 368 18.82 -24.58 -14.34
C GLU A 368 18.80 -23.35 -13.42
N MET A 369 18.48 -22.17 -13.95
CA MET A 369 18.39 -20.93 -13.17
C MET A 369 17.22 -20.92 -12.18
N THR A 370 16.18 -21.69 -12.46
CA THR A 370 15.00 -21.84 -11.62
C THR A 370 15.05 -23.09 -10.73
N GLU A 371 16.22 -23.73 -10.61
CA GLU A 371 16.42 -24.94 -9.78
C GLU A 371 15.45 -26.08 -10.11
N GLY A 372 15.10 -26.22 -11.40
CA GLY A 372 14.19 -27.25 -11.89
C GLY A 372 12.72 -26.83 -11.96
N ILE A 373 12.36 -25.65 -11.46
CA ILE A 373 10.98 -25.15 -11.47
C ILE A 373 10.61 -24.67 -12.88
N GLU A 374 9.57 -25.24 -13.47
CA GLU A 374 9.05 -24.79 -14.76
C GLU A 374 8.11 -23.60 -14.56
N LEU A 375 8.48 -22.43 -15.07
CA LEU A 375 7.71 -21.21 -14.95
C LEU A 375 6.76 -21.07 -16.14
N LYS A 376 5.49 -21.43 -15.96
CA LYS A 376 4.47 -21.36 -17.01
C LYS A 376 3.34 -20.41 -16.63
N PHE A 377 2.94 -19.56 -17.57
CA PHE A 377 1.69 -18.82 -17.46
C PHE A 377 0.51 -19.79 -17.31
N GLY A 378 -0.50 -19.39 -16.52
CA GLY A 378 -1.68 -20.22 -16.29
C GLY A 378 -1.56 -21.25 -15.18
N ASP A 379 -0.40 -21.37 -14.51
CA ASP A 379 -0.20 -22.29 -13.38
C ASP A 379 -0.37 -21.59 -12.02
N PRO A 380 -1.51 -21.77 -11.31
CA PRO A 380 -1.76 -21.11 -10.03
C PRO A 380 -0.84 -21.60 -8.91
N ASP A 381 -0.40 -22.86 -8.96
CA ASP A 381 0.45 -23.43 -7.93
C ASP A 381 1.84 -22.80 -7.96
N ILE A 382 2.35 -22.50 -9.14
CA ILE A 382 3.62 -21.79 -9.32
C ILE A 382 3.55 -20.36 -8.79
N VAL A 383 2.47 -19.61 -9.06
CA VAL A 383 2.31 -18.24 -8.52
C VAL A 383 2.32 -18.26 -6.98
N ILE A 384 1.56 -19.18 -6.37
CA ILE A 384 1.48 -19.33 -4.92
C ILE A 384 2.82 -19.76 -4.30
N ASP A 385 3.54 -20.69 -4.93
CA ASP A 385 4.86 -21.13 -4.48
C ASP A 385 5.90 -20.00 -4.56
N LEU A 386 5.91 -19.24 -5.67
CA LEU A 386 6.81 -18.12 -5.84
C LEU A 386 6.56 -17.00 -4.83
N VAL A 387 5.31 -16.71 -4.46
CA VAL A 387 5.00 -15.76 -3.38
C VAL A 387 5.69 -16.16 -2.07
N LYS A 388 5.65 -17.45 -1.70
CA LYS A 388 6.32 -17.98 -0.50
C LYS A 388 7.84 -17.87 -0.61
N LYS A 389 8.40 -18.32 -1.74
CA LYS A 389 9.85 -18.29 -2.00
C LYS A 389 10.40 -16.87 -2.01
N ILE A 390 9.68 -15.91 -2.57
CA ILE A 390 10.02 -14.47 -2.55
C ILE A 390 10.09 -13.97 -1.11
N ALA A 391 9.05 -14.23 -0.31
CA ALA A 391 9.00 -13.78 1.08
C ALA A 391 10.15 -14.38 1.92
N ALA A 392 10.51 -15.63 1.65
CA ALA A 392 11.59 -16.33 2.34
C ALA A 392 12.98 -16.07 1.76
N ARG A 393 13.09 -15.44 0.58
CA ARG A 393 14.31 -15.36 -0.25
C ARG A 393 14.97 -16.73 -0.46
N GLU A 394 14.17 -17.71 -0.88
CA GLU A 394 14.62 -19.09 -1.12
C GLU A 394 14.70 -19.42 -2.62
N GLY A 395 15.84 -19.96 -3.05
CA GLY A 395 16.10 -20.31 -4.46
C GLY A 395 15.86 -19.13 -5.40
N ILE A 396 15.07 -19.34 -6.47
CA ILE A 396 14.67 -18.26 -7.39
C ILE A 396 13.96 -17.09 -6.69
N GLY A 397 13.36 -17.32 -5.53
CA GLY A 397 12.72 -16.29 -4.72
C GLY A 397 13.67 -15.20 -4.24
N ASP A 398 14.95 -15.51 -3.98
CA ASP A 398 15.93 -14.49 -3.61
C ASP A 398 16.19 -13.50 -4.75
N LEU A 399 16.28 -14.03 -5.98
CA LEU A 399 16.42 -13.19 -7.17
C LEU A 399 15.16 -12.31 -7.33
N LEU A 400 13.98 -12.93 -7.33
CA LEU A 400 12.71 -12.23 -7.56
C LEU A 400 12.40 -11.18 -6.48
N ALA A 401 12.84 -11.38 -5.23
CA ALA A 401 12.67 -10.42 -4.15
C ALA A 401 13.31 -9.03 -4.40
N GLU A 402 14.16 -8.90 -5.43
CA GLU A 402 14.75 -7.63 -5.85
C GLU A 402 13.84 -6.77 -6.76
N GLY A 403 12.77 -7.34 -7.30
CA GLY A 403 11.86 -6.65 -8.23
C GLY A 403 12.32 -6.71 -9.69
N SER A 404 11.36 -6.59 -10.61
CA SER A 404 11.53 -6.87 -12.05
C SER A 404 12.70 -6.11 -12.69
N ARG A 405 12.86 -4.82 -12.40
CA ARG A 405 13.94 -4.00 -12.98
C ARG A 405 15.32 -4.52 -12.59
N ILE A 406 15.53 -4.79 -11.30
CA ILE A 406 16.85 -5.20 -10.80
C ILE A 406 17.17 -6.62 -11.25
N VAL A 407 16.16 -7.50 -11.26
CA VAL A 407 16.30 -8.84 -11.81
C VAL A 407 16.67 -8.79 -13.29
N ALA A 408 15.96 -8.00 -14.09
CA ALA A 408 16.26 -7.85 -15.51
C ALA A 408 17.70 -7.38 -15.75
N GLN A 409 18.17 -6.37 -14.99
CA GLN A 409 19.56 -5.89 -15.07
C GLN A 409 20.60 -6.96 -14.69
N LYS A 410 20.28 -7.82 -13.71
CA LYS A 410 21.17 -8.92 -13.31
C LYS A 410 21.23 -10.03 -14.36
N ILE A 411 20.10 -10.35 -14.99
CA ILE A 411 20.01 -11.40 -16.02
C ILE A 411 20.63 -10.93 -17.33
N GLY A 412 20.41 -9.68 -17.71
CA GLY A 412 20.75 -9.15 -19.03
C GLY A 412 19.94 -9.83 -20.13
N GLN A 413 20.57 -10.12 -21.28
CA GLN A 413 19.94 -10.83 -22.41
C GLN A 413 18.66 -10.15 -22.95
N GLY A 414 18.53 -8.83 -22.76
CA GLY A 414 17.34 -8.08 -23.16
C GLY A 414 16.14 -8.29 -22.24
N ALA A 415 16.33 -8.88 -21.06
CA ALA A 415 15.27 -9.05 -20.05
C ALA A 415 14.59 -7.72 -19.68
N GLU A 416 15.31 -6.60 -19.81
CA GLU A 416 14.79 -5.26 -19.54
C GLU A 416 13.57 -4.90 -20.40
N HIS A 417 13.40 -5.54 -21.56
CA HIS A 417 12.23 -5.36 -22.42
C HIS A 417 10.94 -5.90 -21.78
N PHE A 418 11.04 -6.87 -20.88
CA PHE A 418 9.90 -7.56 -20.25
C PHE A 418 9.59 -7.02 -18.84
N ALA A 419 10.47 -6.19 -18.27
CA ALA A 419 10.28 -5.61 -16.94
C ALA A 419 9.36 -4.39 -16.99
N MET A 420 8.05 -4.59 -16.81
CA MET A 420 7.04 -3.52 -16.88
C MET A 420 7.10 -2.59 -15.66
N ASN A 421 7.93 -1.55 -15.73
CA ASN A 421 8.18 -0.63 -14.62
C ASN A 421 8.39 0.83 -15.07
N VAL A 422 8.16 1.77 -14.14
CA VAL A 422 8.60 3.17 -14.28
C VAL A 422 9.38 3.59 -13.04
N LYS A 423 10.59 4.12 -13.25
CA LYS A 423 11.59 4.44 -12.19
C LYS A 423 11.90 3.25 -11.27
N GLY A 424 11.75 2.02 -11.77
CA GLY A 424 12.01 0.80 -11.01
C GLY A 424 10.85 0.22 -10.23
N MET A 425 9.69 0.86 -10.24
CA MET A 425 8.48 0.31 -9.62
C MET A 425 7.59 -0.30 -10.68
N GLU A 426 7.14 -1.53 -10.44
CA GLU A 426 6.23 -2.29 -11.31
C GLU A 426 4.97 -1.47 -11.65
N LEU A 427 4.44 -1.62 -12.85
CA LEU A 427 3.22 -0.92 -13.25
C LEU A 427 1.97 -1.53 -12.58
N PRO A 428 0.96 -0.73 -12.19
CA PRO A 428 -0.32 -1.21 -11.65
C PRO A 428 -1.27 -1.65 -12.77
N ALA A 429 -2.45 -2.17 -12.44
CA ALA A 429 -3.34 -2.91 -13.33
C ALA A 429 -4.09 -2.13 -14.44
N TYR A 430 -3.49 -1.09 -15.05
CA TYR A 430 -4.12 -0.35 -16.16
C TYR A 430 -3.19 -0.10 -17.34
N ASP A 431 -3.60 -0.57 -18.53
CA ASP A 431 -2.85 -0.47 -19.77
C ASP A 431 -2.83 0.91 -20.38
N PRO A 432 -1.65 1.58 -20.39
CA PRO A 432 -1.56 2.90 -20.97
C PRO A 432 -1.74 2.89 -22.49
N ARG A 433 -1.72 1.72 -23.16
CA ARG A 433 -2.06 1.59 -24.59
C ARG A 433 -3.55 1.78 -24.84
N ALA A 434 -4.41 1.36 -23.90
CA ALA A 434 -5.85 1.63 -23.95
C ALA A 434 -6.15 3.10 -23.60
N ALA A 435 -5.35 3.69 -22.72
CA ALA A 435 -5.49 5.08 -22.35
C ALA A 435 -4.16 5.78 -22.11
N LYS A 436 -3.74 6.58 -23.10
CA LYS A 436 -2.43 7.26 -23.11
C LYS A 436 -2.20 8.16 -21.89
N ILE A 437 -3.26 8.73 -21.32
CA ILE A 437 -3.16 9.59 -20.15
C ILE A 437 -2.68 8.84 -18.90
N CYS A 438 -3.01 7.56 -18.75
CA CYS A 438 -2.44 6.69 -17.72
C CYS A 438 -0.92 6.57 -17.87
N GLY A 439 -0.42 6.47 -19.10
CA GLY A 439 1.02 6.44 -19.37
C GLY A 439 1.73 7.71 -18.91
N LEU A 440 1.12 8.87 -19.12
CA LEU A 440 1.63 10.15 -18.61
C LEU A 440 1.60 10.19 -17.07
N ALA A 441 0.52 9.72 -16.45
CA ALA A 441 0.42 9.61 -15.00
C ALA A 441 1.56 8.75 -14.42
N TYR A 442 1.85 7.59 -15.01
CA TYR A 442 2.95 6.72 -14.58
C TYR A 442 4.33 7.38 -14.72
N VAL A 443 4.62 7.96 -15.89
CA VAL A 443 5.92 8.61 -16.16
C VAL A 443 6.17 9.80 -15.23
N THR A 444 5.14 10.56 -14.88
CA THR A 444 5.25 11.74 -14.02
C THR A 444 5.11 11.43 -12.53
N ALA A 445 4.63 10.24 -12.15
CA ALA A 445 4.49 9.84 -10.76
C ALA A 445 5.80 9.96 -9.96
N ASN A 446 5.74 10.66 -8.83
CA ASN A 446 6.92 11.04 -8.04
C ASN A 446 7.62 9.87 -7.35
N ARG A 447 6.94 8.74 -7.14
CA ARG A 447 7.46 7.58 -6.43
C ARG A 447 7.89 6.42 -7.34
N GLY A 448 7.50 6.44 -8.62
CA GLY A 448 7.57 5.34 -9.58
C GLY A 448 6.20 5.06 -10.19
N GLY A 449 6.11 4.12 -11.13
CA GLY A 449 4.88 3.82 -11.88
C GLY A 449 3.69 3.47 -10.98
N ASP A 450 2.74 4.40 -10.85
CA ASP A 450 1.66 4.28 -9.88
C ASP A 450 0.42 5.08 -10.29
N HIS A 451 -0.76 4.47 -10.17
CA HIS A 451 -2.04 5.02 -10.61
C HIS A 451 -2.63 6.01 -9.59
N ILE A 452 -2.41 5.85 -8.29
CA ILE A 452 -3.12 6.69 -7.29
C ILE A 452 -2.55 8.10 -7.14
N THR A 453 -1.39 8.39 -7.74
CA THR A 453 -0.75 9.71 -7.62
C THR A 453 -1.42 10.78 -8.51
N ALA A 454 -2.10 10.34 -9.57
CA ALA A 454 -2.89 11.17 -10.47
C ALA A 454 -4.00 10.29 -11.06
N PHE A 455 -4.92 9.81 -10.18
CA PHE A 455 -5.90 8.75 -10.47
C PHE A 455 -6.86 9.11 -11.62
N ILE A 456 -6.36 8.99 -12.84
CA ILE A 456 -7.03 9.32 -14.09
C ILE A 456 -7.79 8.12 -14.64
N GLU A 457 -7.60 6.94 -14.05
CA GLU A 457 -8.25 5.70 -14.39
C GLU A 457 -9.75 5.77 -14.11
N GLY A 458 -10.17 6.49 -13.07
CA GLY A 458 -11.58 6.77 -12.77
C GLY A 458 -12.34 7.35 -13.97
N PRO A 459 -11.96 8.53 -14.50
CA PRO A 459 -12.62 9.08 -15.69
C PRO A 459 -12.33 8.27 -16.96
N THR A 460 -11.18 7.60 -17.03
CA THR A 460 -10.71 6.94 -18.26
C THR A 460 -11.30 5.55 -18.49
N PHE A 461 -11.61 4.80 -17.44
CA PHE A 461 -12.12 3.43 -17.54
C PHE A 461 -13.51 3.28 -16.95
N VAL A 462 -13.84 4.06 -15.92
CA VAL A 462 -15.10 3.97 -15.18
C VAL A 462 -16.09 5.08 -15.60
N ASP A 463 -15.65 6.01 -16.45
CA ASP A 463 -16.38 7.25 -16.79
C ASP A 463 -16.88 8.00 -15.54
N SER A 464 -16.12 7.88 -14.44
CA SER A 464 -16.43 8.61 -13.21
C SER A 464 -16.35 10.11 -13.52
N PRO A 465 -17.37 10.91 -13.17
CA PRO A 465 -17.26 12.35 -13.29
C PRO A 465 -16.06 12.82 -12.47
N PHE A 466 -15.21 13.64 -13.08
CA PHE A 466 -14.21 14.38 -12.34
C PHE A 466 -14.80 15.73 -11.97
N LEU A 467 -14.37 16.29 -10.84
CA LEU A 467 -14.61 17.70 -10.56
C LEU A 467 -13.77 18.51 -11.55
N GLY A 468 -14.35 18.79 -12.71
CA GLY A 468 -13.83 19.76 -13.65
C GLY A 468 -13.94 21.15 -13.02
N VAL A 469 -12.86 21.91 -13.06
CA VAL A 469 -12.94 23.35 -12.80
C VAL A 469 -13.37 23.96 -14.13
N ASP A 470 -14.66 24.28 -14.26
CA ASP A 470 -15.26 24.77 -15.52
C ASP A 470 -14.53 25.97 -16.14
N ASP A 471 -13.79 26.74 -15.32
CA ASP A 471 -13.03 27.92 -15.71
C ASP A 471 -11.49 27.81 -15.53
N SER A 472 -10.92 26.60 -15.38
CA SER A 472 -9.46 26.47 -15.30
C SER A 472 -8.84 26.65 -16.68
N LYS A 473 -7.95 27.63 -16.80
CA LYS A 473 -7.04 27.80 -17.94
C LYS A 473 -5.64 27.51 -17.44
N ILE A 474 -5.23 26.25 -17.56
CA ILE A 474 -3.83 25.84 -17.33
C ILE A 474 -2.95 26.63 -18.29
N LYS A 475 -2.35 27.73 -17.81
CA LYS A 475 -1.41 28.56 -18.58
C LYS A 475 -0.05 27.89 -18.67
N ASP A 476 0.35 27.22 -17.60
CA ASP A 476 1.59 26.46 -17.50
C ASP A 476 1.33 25.18 -16.67
N PRO A 477 1.41 23.98 -17.26
CA PRO A 477 1.16 22.72 -16.55
C PRO A 477 2.22 22.38 -15.50
N PHE A 478 3.34 23.11 -15.44
CA PHE A 478 4.42 22.90 -14.48
C PHE A 478 4.46 23.94 -13.34
N VAL A 479 3.58 24.95 -13.39
CA VAL A 479 3.52 26.02 -12.39
C VAL A 479 2.11 26.09 -11.83
N ALA A 480 1.96 25.75 -10.54
CA ALA A 480 0.67 25.86 -9.87
C ALA A 480 0.18 27.31 -9.88
N ASP A 481 -1.03 27.58 -10.40
CA ASP A 481 -1.71 28.86 -10.23
C ASP A 481 -2.48 28.85 -8.89
N PRO A 482 -2.05 29.62 -7.88
CA PRO A 482 -2.71 29.66 -6.58
C PRO A 482 -4.16 30.18 -6.65
N LYS A 483 -4.53 30.90 -7.72
CA LYS A 483 -5.90 31.42 -7.91
C LYS A 483 -6.86 30.34 -8.39
N GLU A 484 -6.42 29.42 -9.25
CA GLU A 484 -7.23 28.27 -9.66
C GLU A 484 -7.33 27.22 -8.54
N THR A 485 -6.28 27.12 -7.71
CA THR A 485 -6.26 26.25 -6.52
C THR A 485 -7.36 26.61 -5.50
N LYS A 486 -7.81 27.89 -5.45
CA LYS A 486 -8.94 28.31 -4.62
C LYS A 486 -10.27 27.71 -5.05
N ILE A 487 -10.47 27.46 -6.35
CA ILE A 487 -11.74 26.93 -6.88
C ILE A 487 -11.99 25.52 -6.32
N VAL A 488 -10.93 24.74 -6.08
CA VAL A 488 -11.02 23.41 -5.46
C VAL A 488 -11.51 23.45 -4.00
N MET A 489 -11.26 24.55 -3.27
CA MET A 489 -11.72 24.69 -1.88
C MET A 489 -13.20 25.11 -1.76
N ASP A 490 -13.75 25.80 -2.76
CA ASP A 490 -15.14 26.28 -2.73
C ASP A 490 -16.15 25.23 -3.25
N LEU A 491 -15.70 24.06 -3.70
CA LEU A 491 -16.57 22.94 -4.12
C LEU A 491 -17.37 22.29 -2.96
N GLU A 492 -17.12 22.69 -1.71
CA GLU A 492 -17.87 22.22 -0.53
C GLU A 492 -18.88 23.25 0.02
N ASN A 493 -18.97 24.46 -0.55
CA ASN A 493 -19.88 25.51 -0.08
C ASN A 493 -21.24 25.44 -0.79
#